data_AF-A0A2D5GE01-F1
#
_entry.id   AF-A0A2D5GE01-F1
#
_cell.length_a   1.000
_cell.length_b   1.000
_cell.length_c   1.000
_cell.angle_alpha   90.00
_cell.angle_beta   90.00
_cell.angle_gamma   90.00
#
_symmetry.space_group_name_H-M   'P 1'
#
loop_
_entity.id
_entity.type
_entity.pdbx_description
1 polymer ?
#
loop_
_entity_poly.entity_id
_entity_poly.type
_entity_poly.pdbx_seq_one_letter_code
_entity_poly.pdbx_strand_id
1 'polypeptide(L)'
;MRSLMIAVAVFTLTACASRYEQAQLPPEPESTELEKAEVRSSQNMKDLIGLAESGNRQAMMSLAQFYDQRMKQKGGEALSLMWLRKAADSGLADAMYEMAKMHDFGDGIPEDNDRAIFWYHKAAELGHVSSMVNLGVIYDTGEGVEEDNAKARAFYLSAAQQKDSDAQYNLGLMYENGEGIEQDYKQAVNWYQLAANQGDLNAMVNLGRLYHLGQGVDQSEQQARYWFLRAAKAGEPSAQFNLAGIYMSPQAQAPDFEQAARWYRQAAHGGIRPAMWQLANMYRVGYGVKKDSRQAFRWTHKAAYSGMVPAQYQLGLMFLQGEGTPVSFKLGMHWITVAARQGYPQAQAYVRAIMQDQQAQPIQM
;
A
#
# COMPACT_ATOMS: atom_id res chain seq x y z
N MET A 1 10.54 6.86 84.78
CA MET A 1 11.68 7.76 84.53
C MET A 1 11.56 8.29 83.11
N ARG A 2 11.44 9.62 83.02
CA ARG A 2 11.67 10.51 81.87
C ARG A 2 10.85 10.34 80.58
N SER A 3 9.80 11.15 80.54
CA SER A 3 9.27 11.88 79.39
C SER A 3 10.33 12.64 78.59
N LEU A 4 10.12 12.77 77.28
CA LEU A 4 10.43 13.94 76.41
C LEU A 4 9.75 13.67 75.04
N MET A 5 8.63 14.29 74.64
CA MET A 5 8.42 15.65 74.13
C MET A 5 9.28 16.04 72.89
N ILE A 6 8.54 16.30 71.79
CA ILE A 6 8.67 17.42 70.83
C ILE A 6 9.87 17.41 69.86
N ALA A 7 9.58 17.34 68.55
CA ALA A 7 9.79 18.47 67.62
C ALA A 7 9.26 18.14 66.21
N VAL A 8 8.27 18.94 65.78
CA VAL A 8 7.93 19.15 64.37
C VAL A 8 9.10 19.87 63.72
N ALA A 9 9.62 19.34 62.62
CA ALA A 9 10.49 20.07 61.70
C ALA A 9 10.02 19.80 60.28
N VAL A 10 9.10 20.65 59.85
CA VAL A 10 8.89 21.01 58.45
C VAL A 10 10.21 21.55 57.93
N PHE A 11 10.86 20.82 57.02
CA PHE A 11 11.86 21.39 56.14
C PHE A 11 11.54 21.01 54.70
N THR A 12 11.11 22.05 54.01
CA THR A 12 11.01 22.20 52.56
C THR A 12 12.32 21.81 51.89
N LEU A 13 12.26 20.86 50.95
CA LEU A 13 13.20 20.79 49.84
C LEU A 13 12.45 21.00 48.54
N THR A 14 12.53 22.26 48.15
CA THR A 14 12.32 22.86 46.84
C THR A 14 13.12 22.15 45.74
N ALA A 15 12.55 22.13 44.53
CA ALA A 15 13.18 21.87 43.23
C ALA A 15 13.81 20.47 43.05
N CYS A 16 13.24 19.58 42.22
CA CYS A 16 13.27 19.73 40.77
C CYS A 16 12.02 19.05 40.15
N ALA A 17 10.94 19.82 40.00
CA ALA A 17 9.94 19.51 38.99
C ALA A 17 10.57 19.89 37.64
N SER A 18 11.18 18.93 36.95
CA SER A 18 11.54 19.13 35.55
C SER A 18 10.24 19.32 34.79
N ARG A 19 10.04 20.55 34.33
CA ARG A 19 8.98 21.05 33.46
C ARG A 19 8.56 20.00 32.41
N TYR A 20 7.60 19.16 32.78
CA TYR A 20 6.48 18.87 31.90
C TYR A 20 5.53 20.05 32.07
N GLU A 21 5.97 21.21 31.59
CA GLU A 21 5.04 22.20 31.09
C GLU A 21 4.18 21.44 30.11
N GLN A 22 2.87 21.49 30.32
CA GLN A 22 1.90 21.14 29.32
C GLN A 22 2.35 21.86 28.05
N ALA A 23 2.95 21.13 27.12
CA ALA A 23 3.03 21.55 25.74
C ALA A 23 1.59 21.53 25.26
N GLN A 24 0.84 22.57 25.64
CA GLN A 24 -0.28 23.02 24.85
C GLN A 24 0.29 23.16 23.45
N LEU A 25 -0.12 22.27 22.56
CA LEU A 25 0.05 22.44 21.13
C LEU A 25 -0.22 23.91 20.81
N PRO A 26 0.69 24.63 20.13
CA PRO A 26 0.44 26.02 19.79
C PRO A 26 -0.87 26.08 18.98
N PRO A 27 -1.78 27.02 19.28
CA PRO A 27 -3.03 27.14 18.55
C PRO A 27 -2.75 27.76 17.17
N GLU A 28 -2.53 26.92 16.16
CA GLU A 28 -2.54 27.33 14.74
C GLU A 28 -3.92 27.38 14.02
N PRO A 29 -5.09 27.00 14.58
CA PRO A 29 -6.31 27.00 13.77
C PRO A 29 -6.95 28.39 13.59
N GLU A 30 -6.76 29.35 14.49
CA GLU A 30 -7.52 30.61 14.45
C GLU A 30 -7.12 31.53 13.29
N SER A 31 -5.82 31.80 13.09
CA SER A 31 -5.35 32.65 11.99
C SER A 31 -5.60 32.01 10.62
N THR A 32 -5.40 30.71 10.50
CA THR A 32 -5.62 29.97 9.25
C THR A 32 -7.10 29.93 8.87
N GLU A 33 -8.01 29.71 9.83
CA GLU A 33 -9.45 29.72 9.53
C GLU A 33 -9.98 31.13 9.23
N LEU A 34 -9.41 32.17 9.85
CA LEU A 34 -9.69 33.57 9.48
C LEU A 34 -9.25 33.86 8.04
N GLU A 35 -8.02 33.49 7.67
CA GLU A 35 -7.51 33.64 6.30
C GLU A 35 -8.41 32.93 5.29
N LYS A 36 -8.85 31.70 5.58
CA LYS A 36 -9.81 30.96 4.74
C LYS A 36 -11.17 31.66 4.65
N ALA A 37 -11.67 32.24 5.75
CA ALA A 37 -12.95 32.94 5.76
C ALA A 37 -12.91 34.20 4.87
N GLU A 38 -11.80 34.94 4.91
CA GLU A 38 -11.58 36.10 4.02
C GLU A 38 -11.58 35.66 2.54
N VAL A 39 -10.88 34.57 2.20
CA VAL A 39 -10.88 34.01 0.85
C VAL A 39 -12.30 33.62 0.41
N ARG A 40 -13.09 32.97 1.29
CA ARG A 40 -14.50 32.63 1.00
C ARG A 40 -15.38 33.86 0.77
N SER A 41 -15.03 34.99 1.39
CA SER A 41 -15.76 36.26 1.26
C SER A 41 -15.36 37.09 0.03
N SER A 42 -14.24 36.74 -0.62
CA SER A 42 -13.78 37.42 -1.84
C SER A 42 -14.82 37.26 -2.96
N GLN A 43 -15.17 38.36 -3.62
CA GLN A 43 -16.27 38.36 -4.62
C GLN A 43 -15.75 38.13 -6.04
N ASN A 44 -14.49 38.47 -6.28
CA ASN A 44 -13.88 38.41 -7.60
C ASN A 44 -12.35 38.18 -7.51
N MET A 45 -11.72 37.98 -8.67
CA MET A 45 -10.28 37.72 -8.77
C MET A 45 -9.42 38.88 -8.25
N LYS A 46 -9.87 40.13 -8.41
CA LYS A 46 -9.12 41.31 -7.94
C LYS A 46 -9.05 41.34 -6.42
N ASP A 47 -10.14 40.98 -5.75
CA ASP A 47 -10.18 40.88 -4.29
C ASP A 47 -9.22 39.79 -3.80
N LEU A 48 -9.23 38.63 -4.47
CA LEU A 48 -8.33 37.51 -4.13
C LEU A 48 -6.86 37.87 -4.32
N ILE A 49 -6.51 38.57 -5.40
CA ILE A 49 -5.16 39.10 -5.62
C ILE A 49 -4.79 40.08 -4.51
N GLY A 50 -5.68 41.01 -4.15
CA GLY A 50 -5.44 41.97 -3.08
C GLY A 50 -5.16 41.29 -1.72
N LEU A 51 -5.91 40.24 -1.38
CA LEU A 51 -5.68 39.44 -0.17
C LEU A 51 -4.31 38.73 -0.21
N ALA A 52 -3.96 38.12 -1.35
CA ALA A 52 -2.68 37.45 -1.50
C ALA A 52 -1.50 38.44 -1.42
N GLU A 53 -1.66 39.63 -2.00
CA GLU A 53 -0.66 40.71 -1.92
C GLU A 53 -0.53 41.30 -0.51
N SER A 54 -1.60 41.28 0.29
CA SER A 54 -1.58 41.73 1.69
C SER A 54 -1.02 40.69 2.67
N GLY A 55 -0.63 39.50 2.18
CA GLY A 55 0.01 38.46 2.98
C GLY A 55 -0.91 37.30 3.39
N ASN A 56 -2.18 37.27 2.97
CA ASN A 56 -3.08 36.15 3.26
C ASN A 56 -2.60 34.90 2.52
N ARG A 57 -2.12 33.91 3.27
CA ARG A 57 -1.43 32.74 2.73
C ARG A 57 -2.38 31.81 1.99
N GLN A 58 -3.63 31.74 2.44
CA GLN A 58 -4.68 30.96 1.79
C GLN A 58 -5.11 31.58 0.46
N ALA A 59 -5.10 32.90 0.35
CA ALA A 59 -5.32 33.59 -0.92
C ALA A 59 -4.19 33.30 -1.91
N MET A 60 -2.93 33.30 -1.45
CA MET A 60 -1.78 32.89 -2.28
C MET A 60 -1.94 31.45 -2.78
N MET A 61 -2.29 30.51 -1.89
CA MET A 61 -2.55 29.10 -2.27
C MET A 61 -3.69 28.96 -3.28
N SER A 62 -4.79 29.70 -3.07
CA SER A 62 -5.95 29.69 -3.97
C SER A 62 -5.60 30.24 -5.36
N LEU A 63 -4.76 31.28 -5.44
CA LEU A 63 -4.24 31.78 -6.71
C LEU A 63 -3.34 30.76 -7.40
N ALA A 64 -2.47 30.09 -6.66
CA ALA A 64 -1.61 29.04 -7.20
C ALA A 64 -2.45 27.94 -7.88
N GLN A 65 -3.47 27.44 -7.19
CA GLN A 65 -4.41 26.44 -7.72
C GLN A 65 -5.21 26.96 -8.92
N PHE A 66 -5.66 28.22 -8.88
CA PHE A 66 -6.39 28.82 -10.00
C PHE A 66 -5.53 28.86 -11.28
N TYR A 67 -4.28 29.31 -11.16
CA TYR A 67 -3.38 29.42 -12.31
C TYR A 67 -2.98 28.04 -12.86
N ASP A 68 -2.75 27.05 -11.99
CA ASP A 68 -2.47 25.69 -12.43
C ASP A 68 -3.69 25.07 -13.15
N GLN A 69 -4.90 25.17 -12.61
CA GLN A 69 -6.06 24.51 -13.21
C GLN A 69 -6.61 25.20 -14.46
N ARG A 70 -6.69 26.54 -14.46
CA ARG A 70 -7.43 27.29 -15.49
C ARG A 70 -6.54 27.96 -16.52
N MET A 71 -5.25 28.10 -16.24
CA MET A 71 -4.32 28.86 -17.06
C MET A 71 -3.06 28.08 -17.45
N LYS A 72 -2.94 26.78 -17.15
CA LYS A 72 -1.79 25.93 -17.53
C LYS A 72 -1.40 26.12 -18.99
N GLN A 73 -2.37 25.97 -19.91
CA GLN A 73 -2.17 26.09 -21.36
C GLN A 73 -1.91 27.53 -21.84
N LYS A 74 -1.98 28.53 -20.96
CA LYS A 74 -1.75 29.96 -21.24
C LYS A 74 -0.56 30.52 -20.48
N GLY A 75 0.38 29.67 -20.06
CA GLY A 75 1.58 30.09 -19.32
C GLY A 75 1.32 30.45 -17.85
N GLY A 76 0.20 29.96 -17.28
CA GLY A 76 -0.14 30.14 -15.87
C GLY A 76 0.82 29.42 -14.90
N GLU A 77 1.65 28.51 -15.40
CA GLU A 77 2.59 27.71 -14.59
C GLU A 77 3.55 28.58 -13.78
N ALA A 78 4.14 29.62 -14.39
CA ALA A 78 5.06 30.52 -13.70
C ALA A 78 4.36 31.32 -12.59
N LEU A 79 3.11 31.75 -12.82
CA LEU A 79 2.32 32.46 -11.82
C LEU A 79 1.84 31.52 -10.70
N SER A 80 1.49 30.28 -11.05
CA SER A 80 1.13 29.25 -10.08
C SER A 80 2.29 28.98 -9.14
N LEU A 81 3.47 28.69 -9.68
CA LEU A 81 4.69 28.46 -8.92
C LEU A 81 5.08 29.68 -8.08
N MET A 82 4.97 30.89 -8.62
CA MET A 82 5.27 32.12 -7.88
C MET A 82 4.38 32.25 -6.64
N TRP A 83 3.07 32.07 -6.79
CA TRP A 83 2.13 32.20 -5.68
C TRP A 83 2.26 31.06 -4.68
N LEU A 84 2.49 29.84 -5.16
CA LEU A 84 2.74 28.68 -4.30
C LEU A 84 3.98 28.89 -3.45
N ARG A 85 5.08 29.33 -4.07
CA ARG A 85 6.32 29.62 -3.36
C ARG A 85 6.13 30.72 -2.32
N LYS A 86 5.41 31.80 -2.65
CA LYS A 86 5.08 32.85 -1.67
C LYS A 86 4.27 32.30 -0.49
N ALA A 87 3.31 31.42 -0.74
CA ALA A 87 2.52 30.79 0.32
C ALA A 87 3.40 29.90 1.22
N ALA A 88 4.28 29.09 0.62
CA ALA A 88 5.23 28.23 1.33
C ALA A 88 6.23 29.04 2.16
N ASP A 89 6.85 30.07 1.56
CA ASP A 89 7.78 30.98 2.23
C ASP A 89 7.09 31.75 3.38
N SER A 90 5.77 31.94 3.32
CA SER A 90 4.95 32.57 4.37
C SER A 90 4.53 31.61 5.48
N GLY A 91 4.96 30.35 5.46
CA GLY A 91 4.66 29.39 6.53
C GLY A 91 3.37 28.60 6.34
N LEU A 92 2.79 28.53 5.14
CA LEU A 92 1.61 27.68 4.91
C LEU A 92 2.06 26.23 4.66
N ALA A 93 1.74 25.35 5.61
CA ALA A 93 2.13 23.94 5.59
C ALA A 93 1.69 23.20 4.31
N ASP A 94 0.45 23.43 3.85
CA ASP A 94 -0.07 22.84 2.60
C ASP A 94 0.75 23.27 1.37
N ALA A 95 1.18 24.54 1.32
CA ALA A 95 2.00 25.04 0.23
C ALA A 95 3.43 24.52 0.29
N MET A 96 3.99 24.33 1.49
CA MET A 96 5.28 23.67 1.67
C MET A 96 5.24 22.22 1.18
N TYR A 97 4.17 21.48 1.49
CA TYR A 97 3.98 20.12 1.00
C TYR A 97 3.89 20.06 -0.54
N GLU A 98 3.13 20.96 -1.16
CA GLU A 98 3.06 21.01 -2.62
C GLU A 98 4.40 21.43 -3.25
N MET A 99 5.14 22.36 -2.65
CA MET A 99 6.52 22.67 -3.06
C MET A 99 7.44 21.46 -2.96
N ALA A 100 7.30 20.66 -1.91
CA ALA A 100 8.05 19.42 -1.74
C ALA A 100 7.77 18.45 -2.90
N LYS A 101 6.49 18.17 -3.19
CA LYS A 101 6.07 17.32 -4.30
C LYS A 101 6.56 17.80 -5.66
N MET A 102 6.53 19.11 -5.92
CA MET A 102 7.04 19.65 -7.19
C MET A 102 8.53 19.36 -7.36
N HIS A 103 9.31 19.45 -6.30
CA HIS A 103 10.73 19.08 -6.30
C HIS A 103 10.94 17.56 -6.37
N ASP A 104 10.06 16.77 -5.79
CA ASP A 104 10.11 15.30 -5.76
C ASP A 104 9.85 14.67 -7.14
N PHE A 105 8.83 15.18 -7.86
CA PHE A 105 8.42 14.62 -9.16
C PHE A 105 8.89 15.43 -10.38
N GLY A 106 9.55 16.57 -10.14
CA GLY A 106 9.95 17.49 -11.21
C GLY A 106 8.76 18.10 -11.98
N ASP A 107 7.62 18.35 -11.31
CA ASP A 107 6.44 18.96 -11.94
C ASP A 107 6.60 20.48 -12.04
N GLY A 108 6.85 21.00 -13.24
CA GLY A 108 7.01 22.44 -13.50
C GLY A 108 8.32 23.05 -13.00
N ILE A 109 9.14 22.31 -12.25
CA ILE A 109 10.51 22.67 -11.82
C ILE A 109 11.43 21.45 -11.93
N PRO A 110 12.76 21.61 -12.02
CA PRO A 110 13.68 20.48 -11.98
C PRO A 110 13.51 19.67 -10.69
N GLU A 111 13.57 18.35 -10.83
CA GLU A 111 13.64 17.41 -9.72
C GLU A 111 14.86 17.73 -8.83
N ASP A 112 14.64 17.77 -7.52
CA ASP A 112 15.64 18.11 -6.50
C ASP A 112 15.23 17.49 -5.15
N ASN A 113 15.69 16.27 -4.91
CA ASN A 113 15.31 15.49 -3.71
C ASN A 113 15.69 16.21 -2.41
N ASP A 114 16.85 16.89 -2.37
CA ASP A 114 17.28 17.64 -1.19
C ASP A 114 16.29 18.76 -0.84
N ARG A 115 15.78 19.46 -1.85
CA ARG A 115 14.72 20.47 -1.66
C ARG A 115 13.37 19.86 -1.33
N ALA A 116 13.02 18.72 -1.92
CA ALA A 116 11.80 18.01 -1.57
C ALA A 116 11.80 17.65 -0.07
N ILE A 117 12.87 17.01 0.39
CA ILE A 117 13.09 16.64 1.80
C ILE A 117 13.05 17.88 2.71
N PHE A 118 13.73 18.96 2.32
CA PHE A 118 13.71 20.22 3.08
C PHE A 118 12.28 20.74 3.29
N TRP A 119 11.48 20.79 2.22
CA TRP A 119 10.10 21.28 2.30
C TRP A 119 9.16 20.32 3.03
N TYR A 120 9.34 19.01 2.86
CA TYR A 120 8.60 18.03 3.64
C TYR A 120 8.88 18.19 5.14
N HIS A 121 10.14 18.36 5.56
CA HIS A 121 10.50 18.63 6.96
C HIS A 121 9.81 19.89 7.48
N LYS A 122 9.88 21.00 6.72
CA LYS A 122 9.22 22.26 7.11
C LYS A 122 7.71 22.11 7.28
N ALA A 123 7.05 21.40 6.38
CA ALA A 123 5.63 21.12 6.48
C ALA A 123 5.30 20.20 7.68
N ALA A 124 6.11 19.17 7.91
CA ALA A 124 5.94 18.24 9.02
C ALA A 124 6.15 18.90 10.39
N GLU A 125 7.11 19.82 10.51
CA GLU A 125 7.33 20.67 11.70
C GLU A 125 6.05 21.46 12.07
N LEU A 126 5.24 21.83 11.09
CA LEU A 126 3.95 22.51 11.24
C LEU A 126 2.76 21.55 11.33
N GLY A 127 3.00 20.25 11.52
CA GLY A 127 1.94 19.26 11.71
C GLY A 127 1.37 18.65 10.42
N HIS A 128 1.90 18.97 9.23
CA HIS A 128 1.37 18.43 7.97
C HIS A 128 1.53 16.91 7.88
N VAL A 129 0.40 16.19 7.96
CA VAL A 129 0.36 14.73 8.10
C VAL A 129 0.98 14.02 6.90
N SER A 130 0.62 14.38 5.66
CA SER A 130 1.17 13.70 4.47
C SER A 130 2.68 13.95 4.31
N SER A 131 3.20 15.07 4.82
CA SER A 131 4.64 15.30 4.83
C SER A 131 5.35 14.41 5.85
N MET A 132 4.74 14.18 7.02
CA MET A 132 5.24 13.19 7.97
C MET A 132 5.24 11.78 7.35
N VAL A 133 4.17 11.38 6.67
CA VAL A 133 4.12 10.07 5.98
C VAL A 133 5.24 9.96 4.95
N ASN A 134 5.40 10.97 4.08
CA ASN A 134 6.43 10.96 3.04
C ASN A 134 7.85 10.94 3.62
N LEU A 135 8.12 11.70 4.69
CA LEU A 135 9.40 11.61 5.40
C LEU A 135 9.62 10.24 6.03
N GLY A 136 8.55 9.65 6.57
CA GLY A 136 8.55 8.28 7.04
C GLY A 136 9.07 7.34 5.95
N VAL A 137 8.46 7.38 4.76
CA VAL A 137 8.85 6.57 3.60
C VAL A 137 10.29 6.87 3.16
N ILE A 138 10.67 8.14 3.05
CA ILE A 138 12.02 8.56 2.63
C ILE A 138 13.11 7.96 3.52
N TYR A 139 12.92 8.00 4.85
CA TYR A 139 13.89 7.41 5.79
C TYR A 139 13.82 5.88 5.84
N ASP A 140 12.67 5.28 5.55
CA ASP A 140 12.46 3.83 5.49
C ASP A 140 13.12 3.20 4.25
N THR A 141 13.08 3.89 3.11
CA THR A 141 13.67 3.42 1.84
C THR A 141 15.10 3.91 1.60
N GLY A 142 15.53 4.96 2.30
CA GLY A 142 16.80 5.64 2.03
C GLY A 142 16.81 6.42 0.71
N GLU A 143 15.65 6.88 0.24
CA GLU A 143 15.56 7.66 -0.99
C GLU A 143 16.06 9.09 -0.79
N GLY A 144 17.24 9.41 -1.34
CA GLY A 144 17.86 10.74 -1.19
C GLY A 144 18.49 11.01 0.19
N VAL A 145 18.39 10.06 1.14
CA VAL A 145 19.01 10.13 2.47
C VAL A 145 19.59 8.77 2.87
N GLU A 146 20.39 8.72 3.93
CA GLU A 146 20.74 7.43 4.54
C GLU A 146 19.48 6.81 5.18
N GLU A 147 19.25 5.52 4.91
CA GLU A 147 18.18 4.73 5.52
C GLU A 147 18.27 4.81 7.05
N ASP A 148 17.16 5.17 7.70
CA ASP A 148 17.07 5.37 9.14
C ASP A 148 15.67 4.98 9.63
N ASN A 149 15.48 3.68 9.85
CA ASN A 149 14.21 3.11 10.31
C ASN A 149 13.75 3.69 11.67
N ALA A 150 14.65 4.23 12.50
CA ALA A 150 14.26 4.89 13.74
C ALA A 150 13.61 6.26 13.48
N LYS A 151 14.13 7.03 12.52
CA LYS A 151 13.49 8.28 12.06
C LYS A 151 12.19 8.00 11.31
N ALA A 152 12.18 7.00 10.42
CA ALA A 152 10.97 6.59 9.71
C ALA A 152 9.83 6.32 10.69
N ARG A 153 10.10 5.49 11.70
CA ARG A 153 9.16 5.19 12.79
C ARG A 153 8.68 6.44 13.53
N ALA A 154 9.56 7.39 13.82
CA ALA A 154 9.20 8.62 14.53
C ALA A 154 8.20 9.47 13.73
N PHE A 155 8.42 9.59 12.42
CA PHE A 155 7.50 10.27 11.52
C PHE A 155 6.17 9.52 11.37
N TYR A 156 6.20 8.21 11.14
CA TYR A 156 4.97 7.41 11.08
C TYR A 156 4.20 7.48 12.39
N LEU A 157 4.85 7.41 13.56
CA LEU A 157 4.16 7.55 14.86
C LEU A 157 3.48 8.91 15.00
N SER A 158 4.14 9.98 14.56
CA SER A 158 3.58 11.34 14.61
C SER A 158 2.34 11.47 13.71
N ALA A 159 2.38 10.93 12.48
CA ALA A 159 1.23 10.90 11.58
C ALA A 159 0.11 9.98 12.08
N ALA A 160 0.44 8.81 12.60
CA ALA A 160 -0.53 7.84 13.12
C ALA A 160 -1.29 8.35 14.35
N GLN A 161 -0.65 9.16 15.21
CA GLN A 161 -1.31 9.86 16.32
C GLN A 161 -2.35 10.87 15.84
N GLN A 162 -2.16 11.45 14.64
CA GLN A 162 -3.13 12.27 13.94
C GLN A 162 -4.17 11.44 13.16
N LYS A 163 -4.20 10.12 13.39
CA LYS A 163 -5.11 9.14 12.80
C LYS A 163 -4.90 8.91 11.31
N ASP A 164 -3.72 9.18 10.77
CA ASP A 164 -3.41 8.82 9.39
C ASP A 164 -3.41 7.29 9.20
N SER A 165 -4.15 6.78 8.21
CA SER A 165 -4.27 5.33 7.98
C SER A 165 -3.00 4.73 7.39
N ASP A 166 -2.31 5.47 6.51
CA ASP A 166 -1.14 4.98 5.79
C ASP A 166 0.03 4.86 6.77
N ALA A 167 0.21 5.84 7.66
CA ALA A 167 1.17 5.77 8.75
C ALA A 167 0.87 4.63 9.74
N GLN A 168 -0.40 4.42 10.09
CA GLN A 168 -0.80 3.28 10.93
C GLN A 168 -0.50 1.95 10.24
N TYR A 169 -0.77 1.85 8.93
CA TYR A 169 -0.43 0.67 8.15
C TYR A 169 1.09 0.42 8.13
N ASN A 170 1.90 1.46 7.87
CA ASN A 170 3.36 1.35 7.84
C ASN A 170 3.95 0.98 9.20
N LEU A 171 3.43 1.52 10.31
CA LEU A 171 3.81 1.04 11.65
C LEU A 171 3.47 -0.44 11.83
N GLY A 172 2.32 -0.87 11.32
CA GLY A 172 1.94 -2.28 11.30
C GLY A 172 2.99 -3.14 10.60
N LEU A 173 3.47 -2.72 9.42
CA LEU A 173 4.53 -3.39 8.67
C LEU A 173 5.85 -3.43 9.46
N MET A 174 6.30 -2.30 10.02
CA MET A 174 7.55 -2.25 10.77
C MET A 174 7.55 -3.22 11.95
N TYR A 175 6.44 -3.30 12.70
CA TYR A 175 6.31 -4.25 13.82
C TYR A 175 6.20 -5.70 13.33
N GLU A 176 5.57 -5.92 12.18
CA GLU A 176 5.46 -7.25 11.60
C GLU A 176 6.81 -7.78 11.10
N ASN A 177 7.63 -6.93 10.50
CA ASN A 177 8.91 -7.33 9.89
C ASN A 177 10.11 -7.18 10.85
N GLY A 178 9.97 -6.38 11.91
CA GLY A 178 11.08 -6.02 12.79
C GLY A 178 12.04 -5.00 12.16
N GLU A 179 11.53 -4.07 11.35
CA GLU A 179 12.32 -3.05 10.64
C GLU A 179 12.57 -1.85 11.57
N GLY A 180 13.81 -1.70 12.05
CA GLY A 180 14.18 -0.63 13.01
C GLY A 180 13.55 -0.76 14.41
N ILE A 181 12.82 -1.84 14.67
CA ILE A 181 12.22 -2.23 15.96
C ILE A 181 12.25 -3.74 16.13
N GLU A 182 12.12 -4.21 17.37
CA GLU A 182 11.89 -5.63 17.61
C GLU A 182 10.56 -6.06 16.99
N GLN A 183 10.57 -7.20 16.30
CA GLN A 183 9.37 -7.78 15.70
C GLN A 183 8.32 -8.07 16.78
N ASP A 184 7.11 -7.55 16.62
CA ASP A 184 5.99 -7.77 17.52
C ASP A 184 4.68 -7.83 16.74
N TYR A 185 4.23 -9.05 16.46
CA TYR A 185 2.95 -9.27 15.78
C TYR A 185 1.73 -8.71 16.54
N LYS A 186 1.77 -8.60 17.87
CA LYS A 186 0.64 -8.02 18.63
C LYS A 186 0.53 -6.53 18.35
N GLN A 187 1.65 -5.82 18.28
CA GLN A 187 1.67 -4.41 17.89
C GLN A 187 1.27 -4.24 16.42
N ALA A 188 1.75 -5.12 15.53
CA ALA A 188 1.34 -5.11 14.13
C ALA A 188 -0.20 -5.23 13.99
N VAL A 189 -0.82 -6.18 14.70
CA VAL A 189 -2.28 -6.33 14.75
C VAL A 189 -2.96 -5.05 15.21
N ASN A 190 -2.48 -4.41 16.29
CA ASN A 190 -3.09 -3.19 16.81
C ASN A 190 -3.07 -2.06 15.78
N TRP A 191 -1.93 -1.85 15.12
CA TRP A 191 -1.76 -0.81 14.12
C TRP A 191 -2.56 -1.08 12.85
N TYR A 192 -2.50 -2.30 12.31
CA TYR A 192 -3.35 -2.69 11.19
C TYR A 192 -4.84 -2.58 11.53
N GLN A 193 -5.24 -2.91 12.75
CA GLN A 193 -6.63 -2.80 13.18
C GLN A 193 -7.12 -1.34 13.16
N LEU A 194 -6.28 -0.38 13.53
CA LEU A 194 -6.60 1.05 13.43
C LEU A 194 -6.76 1.47 11.96
N ALA A 195 -5.78 1.17 11.10
CA ALA A 195 -5.84 1.51 9.67
C ALA A 195 -7.04 0.84 8.96
N ALA A 196 -7.25 -0.45 9.20
CA ALA A 196 -8.36 -1.22 8.63
C ALA A 196 -9.73 -0.69 9.06
N ASN A 197 -9.86 -0.15 10.27
CA ASN A 197 -11.10 0.50 10.71
C ASN A 197 -11.40 1.79 9.96
N GLN A 198 -10.38 2.45 9.42
CA GLN A 198 -10.51 3.66 8.59
C GLN A 198 -10.75 3.36 7.12
N GLY A 199 -10.64 2.10 6.70
CA GLY A 199 -10.89 1.68 5.32
C GLY A 199 -9.63 1.26 4.56
N ASP A 200 -8.46 1.25 5.18
CA ASP A 200 -7.22 0.82 4.53
C ASP A 200 -7.31 -0.66 4.11
N LEU A 201 -7.25 -0.90 2.80
CA LEU A 201 -7.44 -2.23 2.21
C LEU A 201 -6.24 -3.15 2.45
N ASN A 202 -5.02 -2.61 2.46
CA ASN A 202 -3.80 -3.38 2.71
C ASN A 202 -3.75 -3.85 4.16
N ALA A 203 -4.09 -2.97 5.10
CA ALA A 203 -4.24 -3.28 6.51
C ALA A 203 -5.31 -4.35 6.75
N MET A 204 -6.47 -4.26 6.07
CA MET A 204 -7.48 -5.33 6.14
C MET A 204 -6.96 -6.67 5.65
N VAL A 205 -6.19 -6.70 4.55
CA VAL A 205 -5.58 -7.93 4.03
C VAL A 205 -4.57 -8.49 5.01
N ASN A 206 -3.65 -7.68 5.53
CA ASN A 206 -2.63 -8.12 6.47
C ASN A 206 -3.25 -8.60 7.78
N LEU A 207 -4.22 -7.86 8.32
CA LEU A 207 -4.95 -8.26 9.51
C LEU A 207 -5.70 -9.58 9.32
N GLY A 208 -6.37 -9.76 8.17
CA GLY A 208 -7.02 -11.02 7.82
C GLY A 208 -6.04 -12.19 7.78
N ARG A 209 -4.83 -11.97 7.25
CA ARG A 209 -3.76 -12.97 7.21
C ARG A 209 -3.23 -13.29 8.61
N LEU A 210 -3.01 -12.29 9.47
CA LEU A 210 -2.54 -12.51 10.84
C LEU A 210 -3.56 -13.34 11.65
N TYR A 211 -4.86 -13.09 11.50
CA TYR A 211 -5.90 -13.94 12.10
C TYR A 211 -5.92 -15.36 11.51
N HIS A 212 -5.71 -15.51 10.19
CA HIS A 212 -5.66 -16.83 9.55
C HIS A 212 -4.49 -17.68 10.06
N LEU A 213 -3.35 -17.03 10.32
CA LEU A 213 -2.12 -17.70 10.77
C LEU A 213 -1.99 -17.77 12.31
N GLY A 214 -2.79 -17.02 13.07
CA GLY A 214 -2.67 -16.92 14.53
C GLY A 214 -1.39 -16.20 14.98
N GLN A 215 -0.93 -15.22 14.20
CA GLN A 215 0.28 -14.44 14.50
C GLN A 215 -0.10 -13.17 15.24
N GLY A 216 0.32 -13.05 16.51
CA GLY A 216 -0.01 -11.89 17.36
C GLY A 216 -1.45 -11.85 17.87
N VAL A 217 -2.31 -12.76 17.41
CA VAL A 217 -3.69 -12.97 17.82
C VAL A 217 -4.02 -14.45 17.83
N ASP A 218 -5.07 -14.83 18.55
CA ASP A 218 -5.61 -16.19 18.44
C ASP A 218 -6.06 -16.46 17.00
N GLN A 219 -5.68 -17.64 16.49
CA GLN A 219 -6.06 -18.05 15.14
C GLN A 219 -7.58 -18.07 14.99
N SER A 220 -8.10 -17.37 13.99
CA SER A 220 -9.55 -17.26 13.76
C SER A 220 -9.87 -17.10 12.28
N GLU A 221 -10.35 -18.19 11.66
CA GLU A 221 -10.90 -18.17 10.30
C GLU A 221 -12.09 -17.21 10.17
N GLN A 222 -12.89 -17.05 11.23
CA GLN A 222 -14.01 -16.14 11.23
C GLN A 222 -13.54 -14.68 11.10
N GLN A 223 -12.51 -14.28 11.86
CA GLN A 223 -11.94 -12.93 11.78
C GLN A 223 -11.20 -12.73 10.47
N ALA A 224 -10.42 -13.71 10.02
CA ALA A 224 -9.76 -13.68 8.72
C ALA A 224 -10.77 -13.43 7.59
N ARG A 225 -11.83 -14.24 7.55
CA ARG A 225 -12.93 -14.09 6.58
C ARG A 225 -13.62 -12.73 6.69
N TYR A 226 -13.84 -12.21 7.90
CA TYR A 226 -14.45 -10.90 8.09
C TYR A 226 -13.63 -9.79 7.42
N TRP A 227 -12.33 -9.73 7.69
CA TRP A 227 -11.45 -8.71 7.14
C TRP A 227 -11.24 -8.87 5.63
N PHE A 228 -10.98 -10.09 5.15
CA PHE A 228 -10.87 -10.34 3.72
C PHE A 228 -12.17 -10.03 2.99
N LEU A 229 -13.35 -10.34 3.55
CA LEU A 229 -14.63 -10.02 2.91
C LEU A 229 -14.86 -8.51 2.77
N ARG A 230 -14.45 -7.71 3.75
CA ARG A 230 -14.54 -6.25 3.66
C ARG A 230 -13.67 -5.71 2.53
N ALA A 231 -12.39 -6.07 2.51
CA ALA A 231 -11.47 -5.63 1.47
C ALA A 231 -11.85 -6.17 0.07
N ALA A 232 -12.29 -7.42 -0.02
CA ALA A 232 -12.70 -8.04 -1.28
C ALA A 232 -13.93 -7.35 -1.90
N LYS A 233 -14.89 -6.92 -1.07
CA LYS A 233 -16.06 -6.14 -1.51
C LYS A 233 -15.69 -4.74 -1.98
N ALA A 234 -14.63 -4.15 -1.43
CA ALA A 234 -14.07 -2.88 -1.89
C ALA A 234 -13.25 -3.02 -3.18
N GLY A 235 -13.04 -4.24 -3.68
CA GLY A 235 -12.38 -4.51 -4.95
C GLY A 235 -10.94 -4.99 -4.83
N GLU A 236 -10.40 -5.17 -3.62
CA GLU A 236 -8.98 -5.56 -3.41
C GLU A 236 -8.71 -6.99 -3.92
N PRO A 237 -7.93 -7.19 -5.00
CA PRO A 237 -7.74 -8.50 -5.61
C PRO A 237 -7.05 -9.50 -4.69
N SER A 238 -6.12 -9.06 -3.84
CA SER A 238 -5.41 -9.93 -2.89
C SER A 238 -6.37 -10.48 -1.84
N ALA A 239 -7.30 -9.65 -1.35
CA ALA A 239 -8.35 -10.06 -0.42
C ALA A 239 -9.31 -11.06 -1.07
N GLN A 240 -9.70 -10.83 -2.33
CA GLN A 240 -10.55 -11.75 -3.09
C GLN A 240 -9.89 -13.12 -3.24
N PHE A 241 -8.58 -13.16 -3.52
CA PHE A 241 -7.82 -14.41 -3.59
C PHE A 241 -7.77 -15.14 -2.25
N ASN A 242 -7.44 -14.43 -1.16
CA ASN A 242 -7.36 -15.04 0.17
C ASN A 242 -8.73 -15.54 0.65
N LEU A 243 -9.79 -14.78 0.41
CA LEU A 243 -11.16 -15.17 0.72
C LEU A 243 -11.59 -16.41 -0.06
N ALA A 244 -11.23 -16.51 -1.34
CA ALA A 244 -11.46 -17.71 -2.14
C ALA A 244 -10.73 -18.94 -1.55
N GLY A 245 -9.51 -18.74 -1.05
CA GLY A 245 -8.74 -19.75 -0.32
C GLY A 245 -9.47 -20.27 0.92
N ILE A 246 -10.07 -19.37 1.73
CA ILE A 246 -10.88 -19.75 2.90
C ILE A 246 -12.07 -20.64 2.48
N TYR A 247 -12.81 -20.25 1.44
CA TYR A 247 -13.95 -21.06 0.96
C TYR A 247 -13.53 -22.40 0.35
N MET A 248 -12.28 -22.51 -0.12
CA MET A 248 -11.72 -23.75 -0.67
C MET A 248 -11.13 -24.66 0.41
N SER A 249 -10.84 -24.15 1.62
CA SER A 249 -10.10 -24.90 2.64
C SER A 249 -10.87 -26.14 3.12
N PRO A 250 -10.26 -27.33 3.09
CA PRO A 250 -10.85 -28.56 3.63
C PRO A 250 -11.09 -28.52 5.14
N GLN A 251 -10.44 -27.59 5.86
CA GLN A 251 -10.64 -27.40 7.31
C GLN A 251 -11.95 -26.67 7.60
N ALA A 252 -12.51 -25.97 6.62
CA ALA A 252 -13.89 -25.50 6.71
C ALA A 252 -14.80 -26.73 6.72
N GLN A 253 -15.65 -26.83 7.74
CA GLN A 253 -16.54 -27.99 7.96
C GLN A 253 -17.42 -28.33 6.74
N ALA A 254 -17.58 -27.38 5.81
CA ALA A 254 -18.02 -27.60 4.44
C ALA A 254 -17.37 -26.56 3.48
N PRO A 255 -16.46 -26.97 2.57
CA PRO A 255 -15.94 -26.08 1.53
C PRO A 255 -17.05 -25.57 0.61
N ASP A 256 -17.01 -24.28 0.26
CA ASP A 256 -17.94 -23.65 -0.68
C ASP A 256 -17.21 -23.33 -1.98
N PHE A 257 -17.14 -24.33 -2.86
CA PHE A 257 -16.42 -24.18 -4.13
C PHE A 257 -17.07 -23.15 -5.05
N GLU A 258 -18.39 -22.92 -4.96
CA GLU A 258 -19.06 -21.91 -5.78
C GLU A 258 -18.62 -20.50 -5.38
N GLN A 259 -18.55 -20.21 -4.08
CA GLN A 259 -18.01 -18.95 -3.58
C GLN A 259 -16.53 -18.82 -3.92
N ALA A 260 -15.74 -19.88 -3.72
CA ALA A 260 -14.32 -19.87 -4.09
C ALA A 260 -14.13 -19.52 -5.57
N ALA A 261 -14.90 -20.13 -6.48
CA ALA A 261 -14.82 -19.84 -7.91
C ALA A 261 -15.20 -18.40 -8.25
N ARG A 262 -16.22 -17.85 -7.58
CA ARG A 262 -16.64 -16.44 -7.76
C ARG A 262 -15.53 -15.48 -7.37
N TRP A 263 -14.94 -15.67 -6.19
CA TRP A 263 -13.87 -14.80 -5.68
C TRP A 263 -12.56 -14.98 -6.46
N TYR A 264 -12.16 -16.20 -6.80
CA TYR A 264 -11.01 -16.42 -7.69
C TYR A 264 -11.20 -15.77 -9.06
N ARG A 265 -12.43 -15.74 -9.60
CA ARG A 265 -12.71 -15.02 -10.85
C ARG A 265 -12.47 -13.54 -10.74
N GLN A 266 -12.92 -12.89 -9.66
CA GLN A 266 -12.68 -11.47 -9.45
C GLN A 266 -11.18 -11.19 -9.26
N ALA A 267 -10.50 -11.97 -8.41
CA ALA A 267 -9.06 -11.83 -8.19
C ALA A 267 -8.25 -12.03 -9.48
N ALA A 268 -8.64 -12.99 -10.32
CA ALA A 268 -8.03 -13.26 -11.62
C ALA A 268 -8.23 -12.10 -12.61
N HIS A 269 -9.40 -11.43 -12.57
CA HIS A 269 -9.62 -10.19 -13.33
C HIS A 269 -8.79 -9.02 -12.80
N GLY A 270 -8.58 -8.96 -11.49
CA GLY A 270 -7.66 -8.01 -10.84
C GLY A 270 -6.17 -8.32 -11.03
N GLY A 271 -5.81 -9.34 -11.82
CA GLY A 271 -4.42 -9.63 -12.18
C GLY A 271 -3.69 -10.62 -11.25
N ILE A 272 -4.36 -11.18 -10.23
CA ILE A 272 -3.74 -12.16 -9.33
C ILE A 272 -3.45 -13.46 -10.08
N ARG A 273 -2.17 -13.69 -10.39
CA ARG A 273 -1.71 -14.84 -11.21
C ARG A 273 -2.10 -16.19 -10.58
N PRO A 274 -1.90 -16.42 -9.26
CA PRO A 274 -2.39 -17.64 -8.61
C PRO A 274 -3.91 -17.84 -8.74
N ALA A 275 -4.71 -16.78 -8.72
CA ALA A 275 -6.16 -16.88 -8.90
C ALA A 275 -6.53 -17.34 -10.32
N MET A 276 -5.82 -16.84 -11.36
CA MET A 276 -6.01 -17.30 -12.74
C MET A 276 -5.78 -18.82 -12.86
N TRP A 277 -4.71 -19.31 -12.23
CA TRP A 277 -4.36 -20.72 -12.22
C TRP A 277 -5.37 -21.58 -11.46
N GLN A 278 -5.80 -21.13 -10.27
CA GLN A 278 -6.81 -21.85 -9.50
C GLN A 278 -8.14 -21.91 -10.26
N LEU A 279 -8.58 -20.79 -10.84
CA LEU A 279 -9.80 -20.75 -11.64
C LEU A 279 -9.73 -21.65 -12.87
N ALA A 280 -8.57 -21.71 -13.55
CA ALA A 280 -8.36 -22.64 -14.66
C ALA A 280 -8.53 -24.09 -14.22
N ASN A 281 -7.96 -24.48 -13.08
CA ASN A 281 -8.12 -25.81 -12.50
C ASN A 281 -9.56 -26.10 -12.10
N MET A 282 -10.28 -25.12 -11.54
CA MET A 282 -11.70 -25.26 -11.20
C MET A 282 -12.55 -25.53 -12.45
N TYR A 283 -12.32 -24.84 -13.56
CA TYR A 283 -13.00 -25.14 -14.83
C TYR A 283 -12.59 -26.48 -15.44
N ARG A 284 -11.33 -26.90 -15.26
CA ARG A 284 -10.82 -28.16 -15.78
C ARG A 284 -11.45 -29.38 -15.09
N VAL A 285 -11.60 -29.29 -13.77
CA VAL A 285 -12.14 -30.36 -12.93
C VAL A 285 -13.66 -30.27 -12.77
N GLY A 286 -14.22 -29.07 -12.74
CA GLY A 286 -15.64 -28.81 -12.45
C GLY A 286 -15.91 -28.55 -10.96
N TYR A 287 -14.97 -28.00 -10.21
CA TYR A 287 -15.19 -27.62 -8.80
C TYR A 287 -15.82 -26.24 -8.71
N GLY A 288 -17.03 -26.14 -8.14
CA GLY A 288 -17.75 -24.87 -7.96
C GLY A 288 -18.21 -24.19 -9.26
N VAL A 289 -17.92 -24.80 -10.40
CA VAL A 289 -18.32 -24.37 -11.74
C VAL A 289 -18.57 -25.60 -12.60
N LYS A 290 -19.41 -25.45 -13.63
CA LYS A 290 -19.52 -26.48 -14.66
C LYS A 290 -18.16 -26.68 -15.33
N LYS A 291 -17.73 -27.94 -15.48
CA LYS A 291 -16.53 -28.29 -16.23
C LYS A 291 -16.58 -27.68 -17.63
N ASP A 292 -15.54 -26.93 -18.00
CA ASP A 292 -15.45 -26.21 -19.26
C ASP A 292 -13.98 -26.11 -19.71
N SER A 293 -13.58 -26.98 -20.64
CA SER A 293 -12.21 -27.01 -21.16
C SER A 293 -11.81 -25.73 -21.90
N ARG A 294 -12.74 -25.00 -22.53
CA ARG A 294 -12.42 -23.74 -23.22
C ARG A 294 -12.12 -22.63 -22.22
N GLN A 295 -12.88 -22.54 -21.14
CA GLN A 295 -12.61 -21.59 -20.06
C GLN A 295 -11.32 -21.95 -19.31
N ALA A 296 -11.11 -23.24 -19.03
CA ALA A 296 -9.86 -23.73 -18.46
C ALA A 296 -8.67 -23.31 -19.35
N PHE A 297 -8.76 -23.53 -20.67
CA PHE A 297 -7.72 -23.13 -21.62
C PHE A 297 -7.44 -21.63 -21.59
N ARG A 298 -8.49 -20.80 -21.62
CA ARG A 298 -8.36 -19.33 -21.59
C ARG A 298 -7.66 -18.83 -20.33
N TRP A 299 -8.00 -19.37 -19.16
CA TRP A 299 -7.38 -18.96 -17.91
C TRP A 299 -5.96 -19.52 -17.73
N THR A 300 -5.71 -20.77 -18.14
CA THR A 300 -4.36 -21.35 -18.21
C THR A 300 -3.47 -20.51 -19.13
N HIS A 301 -3.99 -20.09 -20.29
CA HIS A 301 -3.29 -19.22 -21.22
C HIS A 301 -2.89 -17.89 -20.56
N LYS A 302 -3.84 -17.19 -19.91
CA LYS A 302 -3.52 -15.95 -19.18
C LYS A 302 -2.48 -16.15 -18.08
N ALA A 303 -2.58 -17.24 -17.31
CA ALA A 303 -1.62 -17.57 -16.27
C ALA A 303 -0.22 -17.89 -16.85
N ALA A 304 -0.14 -18.61 -17.97
CA ALA A 304 1.12 -18.92 -18.64
C ALA A 304 1.85 -17.66 -19.15
N TYR A 305 1.10 -16.74 -19.78
CA TYR A 305 1.62 -15.47 -20.28
C TYR A 305 1.99 -14.48 -19.18
N SER A 306 1.43 -14.62 -17.97
CA SER A 306 1.88 -13.86 -16.80
C SER A 306 3.15 -14.45 -16.14
N GLY A 307 3.76 -15.46 -16.77
CA GLY A 307 5.01 -16.08 -16.32
C GLY A 307 4.83 -17.25 -15.35
N MET A 308 3.61 -17.71 -15.10
CA MET A 308 3.40 -18.83 -14.16
C MET A 308 3.85 -20.15 -14.79
N VAL A 309 5.01 -20.65 -14.34
CA VAL A 309 5.67 -21.84 -14.90
C VAL A 309 4.79 -23.11 -14.90
N PRO A 310 4.05 -23.45 -13.83
CA PRO A 310 3.11 -24.57 -13.87
C PRO A 310 2.03 -24.42 -14.95
N ALA A 311 1.55 -23.19 -15.17
CA ALA A 311 0.55 -22.90 -16.19
C ALA A 311 1.12 -22.99 -17.61
N GLN A 312 2.39 -22.63 -17.81
CA GLN A 312 3.08 -22.80 -19.09
C GLN A 312 3.20 -24.29 -19.45
N TYR A 313 3.63 -25.12 -18.49
CA TYR A 313 3.66 -26.56 -18.71
C TYR A 313 2.26 -27.12 -19.04
N GLN A 314 1.24 -26.75 -18.25
CA GLN A 314 -0.12 -27.19 -18.49
C GLN A 314 -0.67 -26.71 -19.84
N LEU A 315 -0.39 -25.46 -20.23
CA LEU A 315 -0.79 -24.93 -21.54
C LEU A 315 -0.19 -25.77 -22.68
N GLY A 316 1.07 -26.17 -22.52
CA GLY A 316 1.73 -27.08 -23.44
C GLY A 316 1.00 -28.42 -23.58
N LEU A 317 0.63 -29.05 -22.45
CA LEU A 317 -0.17 -30.28 -22.45
C LEU A 317 -1.53 -30.09 -23.12
N MET A 318 -2.21 -28.97 -22.85
CA MET A 318 -3.52 -28.66 -23.44
C MET A 318 -3.45 -28.54 -24.96
N PHE A 319 -2.39 -27.95 -25.52
CA PHE A 319 -2.16 -27.93 -26.97
C PHE A 319 -1.87 -29.32 -27.54
N LEU A 320 -1.13 -30.18 -26.84
CA LEU A 320 -0.85 -31.54 -27.31
C LEU A 320 -2.10 -32.43 -27.31
N GLN A 321 -2.96 -32.25 -26.31
CA GLN A 321 -4.17 -33.07 -26.12
C GLN A 321 -5.42 -32.50 -26.82
N GLY A 322 -5.37 -31.24 -27.27
CA GLY A 322 -6.54 -30.55 -27.79
C GLY A 322 -7.56 -30.19 -26.70
N GLU A 323 -7.11 -30.00 -25.45
CA GLU A 323 -7.98 -29.67 -24.32
C GLU A 323 -8.40 -28.19 -24.40
N GLY A 324 -9.62 -27.92 -24.88
CA GLY A 324 -10.14 -26.56 -25.01
C GLY A 324 -9.54 -25.74 -26.15
N THR A 325 -8.71 -26.36 -26.99
CA THR A 325 -7.97 -25.78 -28.11
C THR A 325 -7.79 -26.84 -29.22
N PRO A 326 -7.59 -26.48 -30.49
CA PRO A 326 -7.12 -27.44 -31.48
C PRO A 326 -5.76 -28.04 -31.10
N VAL A 327 -5.53 -29.30 -31.47
CA VAL A 327 -4.25 -29.97 -31.26
C VAL A 327 -3.14 -29.23 -32.01
N SER A 328 -2.04 -28.93 -31.32
CA SER A 328 -0.86 -28.27 -31.89
C SER A 328 0.42 -28.77 -31.23
N PHE A 329 1.15 -29.64 -31.92
CA PHE A 329 2.45 -30.13 -31.45
C PHE A 329 3.47 -29.00 -31.29
N LYS A 330 3.53 -28.08 -32.27
CA LYS A 330 4.46 -26.94 -32.26
C LYS A 330 4.24 -26.05 -31.02
N LEU A 331 3.00 -25.64 -30.77
CA LEU A 331 2.70 -24.78 -29.62
C LEU A 331 2.82 -25.54 -28.29
N GLY A 332 2.44 -26.81 -28.28
CA GLY A 332 2.61 -27.70 -27.13
C GLY A 332 4.06 -27.78 -26.68
N MET A 333 4.95 -28.15 -27.61
CA MET A 333 6.39 -28.24 -27.35
C MET A 333 7.02 -26.89 -27.04
N HIS A 334 6.57 -25.80 -27.66
CA HIS A 334 7.04 -24.45 -27.34
C HIS A 334 6.86 -24.15 -25.84
N TRP A 335 5.64 -24.28 -25.33
CA TRP A 335 5.34 -23.95 -23.93
C TRP A 335 5.98 -24.90 -22.92
N ILE A 336 6.04 -26.20 -23.21
CA ILE A 336 6.77 -27.16 -22.36
C ILE A 336 8.26 -26.80 -22.31
N THR A 337 8.87 -26.44 -23.45
CA THR A 337 10.29 -26.03 -23.49
C THR A 337 10.53 -24.75 -22.71
N VAL A 338 9.63 -23.77 -22.80
CA VAL A 338 9.70 -22.53 -22.00
C VAL A 338 9.66 -22.85 -20.50
N ALA A 339 8.76 -23.73 -20.05
CA ALA A 339 8.71 -24.16 -18.65
C ALA A 339 9.96 -24.94 -18.21
N ALA A 340 10.49 -25.82 -19.09
CA ALA A 340 11.69 -26.61 -18.81
C ALA A 340 12.95 -25.75 -18.63
N ARG A 341 13.09 -24.69 -19.45
CA ARG A 341 14.19 -23.71 -19.34
C ARG A 341 14.16 -22.93 -18.03
N GLN A 342 12.98 -22.74 -17.45
CA GLN A 342 12.79 -22.14 -16.13
C GLN A 342 12.92 -23.16 -14.99
N GLY A 343 13.38 -24.38 -15.26
CA GLY A 343 13.67 -25.36 -14.22
C GLY A 343 12.49 -26.26 -13.82
N TYR A 344 11.36 -26.23 -14.53
CA TYR A 344 10.20 -27.02 -14.12
C TYR A 344 10.42 -28.54 -14.30
N PRO A 345 10.46 -29.34 -13.22
CA PRO A 345 10.93 -30.73 -13.30
C PRO A 345 10.13 -31.60 -14.26
N GLN A 346 8.80 -31.50 -14.25
CA GLN A 346 7.93 -32.28 -15.12
C GLN A 346 8.14 -31.91 -16.60
N ALA A 347 8.36 -30.62 -16.90
CA ALA A 347 8.66 -30.18 -18.25
C ALA A 347 10.05 -30.66 -18.71
N GLN A 348 11.06 -30.60 -17.85
CA GLN A 348 12.40 -31.10 -18.16
C GLN A 348 12.42 -32.61 -18.38
N ALA A 349 11.67 -33.38 -17.58
CA ALA A 349 11.52 -34.81 -17.77
C ALA A 349 10.83 -35.12 -19.10
N TYR A 350 9.77 -34.37 -19.44
CA TYR A 350 9.05 -34.51 -20.69
C TYR A 350 9.95 -34.24 -21.92
N VAL A 351 10.71 -33.14 -21.90
CA VAL A 351 11.64 -32.80 -23.00
C VAL A 351 12.75 -33.84 -23.14
N ARG A 352 13.32 -34.32 -22.02
CA ARG A 352 14.34 -35.38 -22.04
C ARG A 352 13.83 -36.68 -22.65
N ALA A 353 12.62 -37.10 -22.28
CA ALA A 353 12.01 -38.32 -22.81
C ALA A 353 11.84 -38.26 -24.33
N ILE A 354 11.38 -37.13 -24.88
CA ILE A 354 11.21 -36.97 -26.33
C ILE A 354 12.56 -36.97 -27.06
N MET A 355 13.58 -36.31 -26.50
CA MET A 355 14.92 -36.30 -27.12
C MET A 355 15.56 -37.70 -27.15
N GLN A 356 15.35 -38.48 -26.10
CA GLN A 356 15.84 -39.87 -26.04
C GLN A 356 15.11 -40.76 -27.05
N ASP A 357 13.80 -40.58 -27.22
CA ASP A 357 12.99 -41.34 -28.18
C ASP A 357 13.37 -41.01 -29.65
N GLN A 358 13.70 -39.74 -29.93
CA GLN A 358 14.21 -39.32 -31.24
C GLN A 358 15.62 -39.84 -31.55
N GLN A 359 16.45 -40.07 -30.52
CA GLN A 359 17.76 -40.70 -30.68
C GLN A 359 17.68 -42.24 -30.81
N ALA A 360 16.57 -42.85 -30.39
CA ALA A 360 16.35 -44.30 -30.41
C ALA A 360 15.75 -44.83 -31.73
N GLN A 361 15.28 -43.97 -32.64
CA GLN A 361 14.89 -44.37 -34.00
C GLN A 361 16.00 -44.03 -35.00
N PRO A 362 16.92 -44.96 -35.33
CA PRO A 362 17.87 -44.73 -36.41
C PRO A 362 17.09 -44.59 -37.71
N ILE A 363 17.43 -43.55 -38.48
CA ILE A 363 16.96 -43.35 -39.85
C ILE A 363 17.28 -44.64 -40.62
N GLN A 364 16.26 -45.44 -40.94
CA GLN A 364 16.38 -46.44 -41.98
C GLN A 364 16.47 -45.66 -43.30
N MET A 365 17.71 -45.46 -43.76
CA MET A 365 18.00 -45.04 -45.13
C MET A 365 17.69 -46.17 -46.11
#